data_AF-A0A9E0I186-F1
#
_entry.id   AF-A0A9E0I186-F1
#
_cell.length_a   1.000
_cell.length_b   1.000
_cell.length_c   1.000
_cell.angle_alpha   90.00
_cell.angle_beta   90.00
_cell.angle_gamma   90.00
#
_symmetry.space_group_name_H-M   'P 1'
#
loop_
_entity.id
_entity.type
_entity.pdbx_description
1 polymer ?
#
loop_
_entity_poly.entity_id
_entity_poly.type
_entity_poly.pdbx_seq_one_letter_code
_entity_poly.pdbx_strand_id
1 'polypeptide(L)'
;MSDHYAALGVAPSAPLAEIKKAFRQQAALYHPDRNPSPDAPARFRAVQQAYDVLSDPDKRQAYDDNRRRNLLDDPLETAQDIWQAYFRTLI
;
A
#
# COMPACT_ATOMS: atom_id res chain seq x y z
N MET A 1 5.11 -4.13 8.81
CA MET A 1 3.68 -4.37 8.52
C MET A 1 3.42 -4.27 7.02
N SER A 2 2.48 -5.04 6.46
CA SER A 2 2.14 -4.96 5.02
C SER A 2 1.28 -3.73 4.76
N ASP A 3 1.85 -2.69 4.15
CA ASP A 3 1.08 -1.48 3.78
C ASP A 3 0.12 -1.82 2.62
N HIS A 4 -1.19 -1.66 2.85
CA HIS A 4 -2.23 -1.92 1.85
C HIS A 4 -2.10 -1.03 0.62
N TYR A 5 -1.65 0.21 0.77
CA TYR A 5 -1.43 1.12 -0.35
C TYR A 5 -0.24 0.64 -1.20
N ALA A 6 0.83 0.17 -0.55
CA ALA A 6 1.99 -0.41 -1.23
C ALA A 6 1.65 -1.72 -1.95
N ALA A 7 0.80 -2.57 -1.35
CA ALA A 7 0.35 -3.81 -1.98
C ALA A 7 -0.44 -3.57 -3.28
N LEU A 8 -1.21 -2.48 -3.35
CA LEU A 8 -1.89 -2.05 -4.58
C LEU A 8 -1.00 -1.19 -5.48
N GLY A 9 0.12 -0.68 -4.99
CA GLY A 9 1.01 0.24 -5.71
C GLY A 9 0.39 1.62 -5.94
N VAL A 10 -0.42 2.11 -5.00
CA VAL A 10 -1.10 3.40 -5.08
C VAL A 10 -0.71 4.30 -3.91
N ALA A 11 -0.90 5.62 -4.05
CA ALA A 11 -0.65 6.56 -2.97
C ALA A 11 -1.76 6.49 -1.89
N PRO A 12 -1.47 6.85 -0.62
CA PRO A 12 -2.51 6.97 0.42
C PRO A 12 -3.60 8.00 0.09
N SER A 13 -3.29 8.97 -0.76
CA SER A 13 -4.24 9.98 -1.28
C SER A 13 -5.05 9.49 -2.48
N ALA A 14 -4.84 8.26 -2.96
CA ALA A 14 -5.48 7.76 -4.17
C ALA A 14 -7.01 7.70 -4.03
N PRO A 15 -7.77 8.15 -5.04
CA PRO A 15 -9.22 8.04 -5.04
C PRO A 15 -9.65 6.58 -5.18
N LEU A 16 -10.88 6.27 -4.75
CA LEU A 16 -11.45 4.91 -4.84
C LEU A 16 -11.40 4.33 -6.27
N ALA A 17 -11.57 5.18 -7.29
CA ALA A 17 -11.48 4.77 -8.69
C ALA A 17 -10.09 4.22 -9.06
N GLU A 18 -9.03 4.81 -8.50
CA GLU A 18 -7.64 4.39 -8.71
C GLU A 18 -7.34 3.09 -7.97
N ILE A 19 -7.81 2.97 -6.72
CA ILE A 19 -7.73 1.72 -5.92
C ILE A 19 -8.38 0.55 -6.68
N LYS A 20 -9.60 0.76 -7.23
CA LYS A 20 -10.30 -0.24 -8.05
C LYS A 20 -9.55 -0.59 -9.33
N LYS A 21 -8.92 0.40 -9.97
CA LYS A 21 -8.12 0.18 -11.18
C LYS A 21 -6.87 -0.64 -10.86
N ALA A 22 -6.13 -0.27 -9.82
CA ALA A 22 -4.93 -0.95 -9.37
C ALA A 22 -5.21 -2.40 -8.96
N PHE A 23 -6.28 -2.64 -8.20
CA PHE A 23 -6.71 -4.00 -7.84
C PHE A 23 -6.91 -4.88 -9.08
N ARG A 24 -7.64 -4.40 -10.10
CA ARG A 24 -7.87 -5.18 -11.33
C ARG A 24 -6.57 -5.49 -12.09
N GLN A 25 -5.64 -4.53 -12.12
CA GLN A 25 -4.34 -4.72 -12.78
C GLN A 25 -3.48 -5.75 -12.04
N GLN A 26 -3.35 -5.61 -10.71
CA GLN A 26 -2.56 -6.52 -9.88
C GLN A 26 -3.19 -7.92 -9.81
N ALA A 27 -4.52 -8.03 -9.75
CA ALA A 27 -5.23 -9.30 -9.78
C ALA A 27 -4.99 -10.05 -11.11
N ALA A 28 -4.97 -9.34 -12.24
CA ALA A 28 -4.65 -9.94 -13.53
C ALA A 28 -3.16 -10.37 -13.62
N LEU A 29 -2.26 -9.63 -12.98
CA LEU A 29 -0.82 -9.90 -12.96
C LEU A 29 -0.45 -11.12 -12.10
N TYR A 30 -1.16 -11.34 -10.99
CA TYR A 30 -0.91 -12.44 -10.06
C TYR A 30 -1.94 -13.57 -10.14
N HIS A 31 -2.80 -13.57 -11.16
CA HIS A 31 -3.77 -14.64 -11.36
C HIS A 31 -3.04 -15.98 -11.61
N PRO A 32 -3.43 -17.08 -10.93
CA PRO A 32 -2.72 -18.36 -11.02
C PRO A 32 -2.69 -18.95 -12.43
N ASP A 33 -3.68 -18.62 -13.26
CA ASP A 33 -3.73 -19.03 -14.68
C ASP A 33 -2.68 -18.33 -15.56
N ARG A 34 -2.26 -17.11 -15.18
CA ARG A 34 -1.36 -16.27 -15.99
C ARG A 34 0.03 -16.15 -15.40
N ASN A 35 0.19 -16.45 -14.11
CA ASN A 35 1.44 -16.32 -13.38
C ASN A 35 1.72 -17.58 -12.56
N PRO A 36 2.60 -18.48 -13.05
CA PRO A 36 2.98 -19.71 -12.36
C PRO A 36 4.04 -19.48 -11.26
N SER A 37 4.39 -18.22 -10.95
CA SER A 37 5.38 -17.94 -9.90
C SER A 37 4.90 -18.43 -8.53
N PRO A 38 5.78 -19.05 -7.73
CA PRO A 38 5.44 -19.47 -6.36
C PRO A 38 5.00 -18.31 -5.45
N ASP A 39 5.40 -17.08 -5.77
CA ASP A 39 5.05 -15.87 -5.01
C ASP A 39 3.70 -15.27 -5.43
N ALA A 40 3.16 -15.66 -6.59
CA ALA A 40 1.92 -15.09 -7.13
C ALA A 40 0.72 -15.27 -6.18
N PRO A 41 0.49 -16.44 -5.55
CA PRO A 41 -0.60 -16.62 -4.59
C PRO A 41 -0.48 -15.71 -3.36
N ALA A 42 0.74 -15.50 -2.85
CA ALA A 42 0.96 -14.64 -1.69
C ALA A 42 0.69 -13.16 -2.04
N ARG A 43 1.18 -12.70 -3.20
CA ARG A 43 0.92 -11.33 -3.68
C ARG A 43 -0.55 -11.12 -4.02
N PHE A 44 -1.22 -12.11 -4.62
CA PHE A 44 -2.64 -12.05 -4.90
C PHE A 44 -3.47 -11.89 -3.62
N ARG A 45 -3.15 -12.65 -2.57
CA ARG A 45 -3.78 -12.50 -1.24
C ARG A 45 -3.55 -11.12 -0.64
N ALA A 46 -2.33 -10.58 -0.73
CA ALA A 46 -2.03 -9.23 -0.23
C ALA A 46 -2.83 -8.15 -0.97
N VAL A 47 -2.96 -8.27 -2.30
CA VAL A 47 -3.76 -7.38 -3.15
C VAL A 47 -5.25 -7.47 -2.80
N GLN A 48 -5.77 -8.67 -2.55
CA GLN A 48 -7.15 -8.88 -2.12
C GLN A 48 -7.44 -8.26 -0.75
N GLN A 49 -6.55 -8.48 0.23
CA GLN A 49 -6.69 -7.90 1.56
C GLN A 49 -6.64 -6.37 1.52
N ALA A 50 -5.69 -5.82 0.74
CA ALA A 50 -5.60 -4.38 0.56
C ALA A 50 -6.86 -3.78 -0.06
N TYR A 51 -7.44 -4.45 -1.06
CA TYR A 51 -8.69 -4.01 -1.66
C TYR A 51 -9.87 -4.12 -0.70
N ASP A 52 -9.99 -5.19 0.09
CA ASP A 52 -11.08 -5.34 1.08
C ASP A 52 -11.12 -4.20 2.11
N VAL A 53 -9.95 -3.71 2.51
CA VAL A 53 -9.82 -2.59 3.46
C VAL A 53 -9.98 -1.24 2.77
N LEU A 54 -9.30 -1.01 1.64
CA LEU A 54 -9.24 0.31 1.00
C LEU A 54 -10.44 0.64 0.09
N SER A 55 -11.22 -0.35 -0.32
CA SER A 55 -12.39 -0.15 -1.17
C SER A 55 -13.63 0.31 -0.43
N ASP A 56 -13.68 0.05 0.88
CA ASP A 56 -14.74 0.46 1.78
C ASP A 56 -14.33 1.75 2.51
N PRO A 57 -15.10 2.84 2.42
CA PRO A 57 -14.74 4.12 3.05
C PRO A 57 -14.58 4.03 4.57
N ASP A 58 -15.43 3.28 5.26
CA ASP A 58 -15.42 3.15 6.71
C ASP A 58 -14.21 2.31 7.17
N LYS A 59 -13.93 1.20 6.48
CA LYS A 59 -12.73 0.40 6.75
C LYS A 59 -11.44 1.15 6.42
N ARG A 60 -11.41 1.91 5.33
CA ARG A 60 -10.26 2.75 4.95
C ARG A 60 -10.02 3.82 6.00
N GLN A 61 -11.07 4.49 6.47
CA GLN A 61 -10.95 5.49 7.53
C GLN A 61 -10.41 4.86 8.82
N ALA A 62 -10.93 3.71 9.24
CA ALA A 62 -10.44 2.99 10.42
C ALA A 62 -8.97 2.55 10.26
N TYR A 63 -8.58 2.08 9.07
CA TYR A 63 -7.20 1.75 8.76
C TYR A 63 -6.29 2.98 8.77
N ASP A 64 -6.70 4.08 8.15
CA ASP A 64 -5.96 5.33 8.12
C ASP A 64 -5.83 5.94 9.52
N ASP A 65 -6.87 5.84 10.36
CA ASP A 65 -6.83 6.29 11.76
C ASP A 65 -5.97 5.39 12.62
N ASN A 66 -5.99 4.07 12.41
CA ASN A 66 -5.06 3.15 13.06
C ASN A 66 -3.62 3.44 12.62
N ARG A 67 -3.37 3.64 11.32
CA ARG A 67 -2.06 4.00 10.75
C ARG A 67 -1.57 5.36 11.27
N ARG A 68 -2.46 6.34 11.46
CA ARG A 68 -2.14 7.62 12.11
C ARG A 68 -1.87 7.46 13.61
N ARG A 69 -2.65 6.65 14.33
CA ARG A 69 -2.40 6.38 15.75
C ARG A 69 -1.13 5.57 15.97
N ASN A 70 -0.80 4.71 15.01
CA ASN A 70 0.42 3.93 14.91
C ASN A 70 1.52 4.67 14.11
N LEU A 71 1.54 6.02 14.08
CA LEU A 71 2.61 6.84 13.49
C LEU A 71 4.01 6.68 14.15
N LEU A 72 4.30 5.51 14.73
CA LEU A 72 5.61 5.04 15.18
C LEU A 72 6.01 3.73 14.47
N ASP A 73 5.52 3.47 13.26
CA ASP A 73 5.87 2.23 12.55
C ASP A 73 7.26 2.22 11.89
N ASP A 74 7.90 3.39 11.67
CA ASP A 74 9.37 3.45 11.50
C ASP A 74 9.94 4.88 11.70
N PRO A 75 10.25 5.27 12.95
CA PRO A 75 10.81 6.59 13.25
C PRO A 75 12.20 6.79 12.61
N LEU A 76 12.93 5.72 12.29
CA LEU A 76 14.27 5.82 11.71
C LEU A 76 14.20 6.06 10.21
N GLU A 77 13.34 5.36 9.46
CA GLU A 77 13.16 5.61 8.02
C GLU A 77 12.58 7.02 7.78
N THR A 78 11.59 7.41 8.58
CA THR A 78 11.02 8.78 8.51
C THR A 78 12.06 9.82 8.89
N ALA A 79 12.86 9.58 9.95
CA ALA A 79 13.96 10.47 10.28
C ALA A 79 15.00 10.52 9.14
N GLN A 80 15.37 9.38 8.55
CA GLN A 80 16.32 9.32 7.44
C GLN A 80 15.84 10.11 6.24
N ASP A 81 14.57 9.98 5.85
CA ASP A 81 14.01 10.73 4.72
C ASP A 81 13.99 12.24 5.01
N ILE A 82 13.61 12.63 6.23
CA ILE A 82 13.64 14.03 6.69
C ILE A 82 15.08 14.57 6.70
N TRP A 83 16.04 13.84 7.27
CA TRP A 83 17.47 14.22 7.30
C TRP A 83 18.03 14.35 5.89
N GLN A 84 17.75 13.39 5.00
CA GLN A 84 18.17 13.43 3.60
C GLN A 84 17.58 14.63 2.85
N ALA A 85 16.31 14.96 3.09
CA ALA A 85 15.66 16.14 2.52
C ALA A 85 16.31 17.46 2.98
N TYR A 86 16.68 17.57 4.26
CA TYR A 86 17.42 18.72 4.79
C TYR A 86 18.82 18.87 4.17
N PHE A 87 19.59 17.78 4.07
CA PHE A 87 20.93 17.81 3.47
C PHE A 87 20.93 18.14 1.97
N ARG A 88 19.89 17.73 1.24
CA ARG A 88 19.75 17.99 -0.20
C ARG A 88 19.45 19.45 -0.54
N THR A 89 18.97 20.23 0.42
CA THR A 89 18.60 21.64 0.24
C THR A 89 19.75 22.59 0.65
N LEU A 90 20.83 22.06 1.22
CA LEU A 90 22.00 22.80 1.71
C LEU A 90 23.25 22.64 0.82
N ILE A 91 23.08 22.08 -0.38
CA ILE A 91 24.04 22.08 -1.50
C ILE A 91 23.32 22.69 -2.69
#